data_AF-A0A661STN7-F1
#
_entry.id   AF-A0A661STN7-F1
#
_cell.length_a   1.000
_cell.length_b   1.000
_cell.length_c   1.000
_cell.angle_alpha   90.00
_cell.angle_beta   90.00
_cell.angle_gamma   90.00
#
_symmetry.space_group_name_H-M   'P 1'
#
loop_
_entity.id
_entity.type
_entity.pdbx_description
1 polymer ?
#
loop_
_entity_poly.entity_id
_entity_poly.type
_entity_poly.pdbx_seq_one_letter_code
_entity_poly.pdbx_strand_id
1 'polypeptide(L)'
;MEGVDLSGPEFFRCEKYHCILLKSVCVARQDKEAVPGHCRTDVFPGCRDCPQGAQIRKEVEMETVKKCRVCGEEKPLGDFHNNKSCKDGHENICKACKTRISRENRRKKREAAQRGEERKAVVPGKQGSPGGDDGLRNLIDAHWAYIESLLRVHGQEDSLRLIEYHYKTAFAHGWKHAMEEKELVS
;
A
#
# COMPACT_ATOMS: atom_id res chain seq x y z
N MET A 1 33.68 -10.90 -40.90
CA MET A 1 32.48 -11.18 -40.08
C MET A 1 32.98 -11.87 -38.83
N GLU A 2 33.12 -11.16 -37.72
CA GLU A 2 33.48 -11.76 -36.45
C GLU A 2 32.31 -12.65 -35.99
N GLY A 3 32.60 -13.90 -35.64
CA GLY A 3 31.59 -14.83 -35.13
C GLY A 3 31.09 -14.35 -33.77
N VAL A 4 29.78 -14.42 -33.55
CA VAL A 4 29.20 -14.15 -32.22
C VAL A 4 29.54 -15.33 -31.32
N ASP A 5 30.28 -15.08 -30.24
CA ASP A 5 30.55 -16.08 -29.20
C ASP A 5 29.27 -16.35 -28.40
N LEU A 6 28.76 -17.58 -28.48
CA LEU A 6 27.55 -18.03 -27.79
C LEU A 6 27.87 -18.88 -26.55
N SER A 7 29.11 -18.86 -26.07
CA SER A 7 29.57 -19.60 -24.89
C SER A 7 29.54 -18.78 -23.58
N GLY A 8 29.16 -17.50 -23.67
CA GLY A 8 29.07 -16.61 -22.51
C GLY A 8 28.00 -17.02 -21.48
N PRO A 9 28.16 -16.61 -20.21
CA PRO A 9 27.24 -16.96 -19.11
C PRO A 9 25.82 -16.41 -19.28
N GLU A 10 25.62 -15.42 -20.14
CA GLU A 10 24.31 -14.89 -20.51
C GLU A 10 23.49 -15.82 -21.42
N PHE A 11 24.11 -16.87 -21.98
CA PHE A 11 23.47 -17.85 -22.84
C PHE A 11 23.19 -19.17 -22.11
N PHE A 12 22.16 -19.90 -22.55
CA PHE A 12 21.88 -21.25 -22.09
C PHE A 12 21.24 -22.08 -23.22
N ARG A 13 21.38 -23.41 -23.15
CA ARG A 13 20.69 -24.32 -24.08
C ARG A 13 19.29 -24.62 -23.57
N CYS A 14 18.26 -24.15 -24.28
CA CYS A 14 16.88 -24.44 -23.94
C CYS A 14 16.51 -25.89 -24.27
N GLU A 15 16.06 -26.64 -23.28
CA GLU A 15 15.65 -28.05 -23.44
C GLU A 15 14.37 -28.19 -24.28
N LYS A 16 13.50 -27.19 -24.24
CA LYS A 16 12.22 -27.20 -24.94
C LYS A 16 12.33 -26.90 -26.43
N TYR A 17 13.18 -25.94 -26.79
CA TYR A 17 13.35 -25.49 -28.18
C TYR A 17 14.64 -26.02 -28.81
N HIS A 18 15.46 -26.75 -28.04
CA HIS A 18 16.74 -27.32 -28.45
C HIS A 18 17.72 -26.31 -29.07
N CYS A 19 17.63 -25.03 -28.68
CA CYS A 19 18.46 -23.95 -29.20
C CYS A 19 19.15 -23.15 -28.08
N ILE A 20 20.23 -22.45 -28.42
CA ILE A 20 20.89 -21.52 -27.50
C ILE A 20 20.07 -20.22 -27.45
N LEU A 21 19.72 -19.78 -26.24
CA LEU A 21 18.96 -18.56 -25.99
C LEU A 21 19.69 -17.70 -24.96
N LEU A 22 19.49 -16.39 -25.03
CA LEU A 22 19.83 -15.47 -23.95
C LEU A 22 18.90 -15.70 -22.75
N LYS A 23 19.46 -15.68 -21.53
CA LYS A 23 18.69 -15.77 -20.28
C LYS A 23 17.58 -14.69 -20.22
N SER A 24 17.90 -13.46 -20.63
CA SER A 24 16.94 -12.34 -20.69
C SER A 24 15.77 -12.60 -21.65
N VAL A 25 16.03 -13.22 -22.81
CA VAL A 25 14.99 -13.60 -23.77
C VAL A 25 14.11 -14.71 -23.22
N CYS A 26 14.67 -15.67 -22.47
CA CYS A 26 13.89 -16.69 -21.78
C CYS A 26 12.93 -16.06 -20.76
N VAL A 27 13.42 -15.16 -19.90
CA VAL A 27 12.60 -14.46 -18.89
C VAL A 27 11.51 -13.62 -19.58
N ALA A 28 11.85 -12.84 -20.60
CA ALA A 28 10.88 -12.01 -21.32
C ALA A 28 9.75 -12.82 -22.01
N ARG A 29 10.02 -14.08 -22.40
CA ARG A 29 9.00 -14.98 -22.95
C ARG A 29 8.03 -15.52 -21.89
N GLN A 30 8.39 -15.47 -20.61
CA GLN A 30 7.55 -15.98 -19.52
C GLN A 30 6.55 -14.94 -19.01
N ASP A 31 6.84 -13.65 -19.21
CA ASP A 31 5.97 -12.53 -18.79
C ASP A 31 4.87 -12.19 -19.80
N LYS A 32 5.01 -12.63 -21.06
CA LYS A 32 3.96 -12.45 -22.06
C LYS A 32 2.84 -13.45 -21.79
N GLU A 33 1.74 -12.97 -21.22
CA GLU A 33 0.47 -13.68 -21.26
C GLU A 33 0.21 -14.14 -22.70
N ALA A 34 -0.30 -15.36 -22.86
CA ALA A 34 -0.74 -15.87 -24.15
C ALA A 34 -1.73 -14.85 -24.73
N VAL A 35 -1.32 -14.09 -25.75
CA VAL A 35 -2.18 -13.10 -26.38
C VAL A 35 -3.24 -13.88 -27.17
N PRO A 36 -4.54 -13.76 -26.87
CA PRO A 36 -5.55 -14.38 -27.72
C PRO A 36 -5.54 -13.66 -29.07
N GLY A 37 -5.32 -14.39 -30.16
CA GLY A 37 -5.69 -13.90 -31.50
C GLY A 37 -4.59 -13.55 -32.51
N HIS A 38 -3.37 -14.11 -32.41
CA HIS A 38 -2.44 -14.09 -33.55
C HIS A 38 -2.02 -15.52 -33.91
N CYS A 39 -2.56 -16.02 -35.02
CA CYS A 39 -2.34 -17.37 -35.58
C CYS A 39 -2.89 -18.55 -34.73
N ARG A 40 -3.83 -19.32 -35.31
CA ARG A 40 -4.54 -20.45 -34.65
C ARG A 40 -3.67 -21.68 -34.35
N THR A 41 -2.38 -21.69 -34.71
CA THR A 41 -1.54 -22.91 -34.62
C THR A 41 -0.39 -22.84 -33.63
N ASP A 42 -0.12 -21.70 -33.00
CA ASP A 42 1.01 -21.57 -32.07
C ASP A 42 0.53 -21.37 -30.62
N VAL A 43 -0.18 -22.38 -30.09
CA VAL A 43 -0.31 -22.53 -28.63
C VAL A 43 1.06 -22.99 -28.12
N PHE A 44 1.97 -22.05 -27.85
CA PHE A 44 3.17 -22.38 -27.09
C PHE A 44 2.72 -22.86 -25.71
N PRO A 45 3.03 -24.10 -25.28
CA PRO A 45 2.81 -24.49 -23.90
C PRO A 45 3.51 -23.44 -23.05
N GLY A 46 2.84 -22.75 -22.13
CA GLY A 46 3.43 -21.59 -21.47
C GLY A 46 4.78 -21.94 -20.86
N CYS A 47 5.87 -21.25 -21.26
CA CYS A 47 7.19 -21.43 -20.63
C CYS A 47 7.23 -20.91 -19.18
N ARG A 48 6.13 -20.34 -18.69
CA ARG A 48 5.96 -19.79 -17.35
C ARG A 48 6.27 -20.83 -16.27
N ASP A 49 5.77 -22.05 -16.44
CA ASP A 49 5.89 -23.15 -15.46
C ASP A 49 7.02 -24.13 -15.80
N CYS A 50 7.91 -23.77 -16.74
CA CYS A 50 9.06 -24.60 -17.09
C CYS A 50 10.10 -24.62 -15.95
N PRO A 51 10.58 -25.79 -15.48
CA PRO A 51 11.60 -25.88 -14.44
C PRO A 51 12.91 -25.17 -14.82
N GLN A 52 13.38 -25.37 -16.05
CA GLN A 52 14.55 -24.67 -16.58
C GLN A 52 14.32 -23.15 -16.60
N GLY A 53 13.12 -22.71 -17.02
CA GLY A 53 12.73 -21.31 -17.00
C GLY A 53 12.70 -20.72 -15.58
N ALA A 54 12.23 -21.48 -14.59
CA ALA A 54 12.22 -21.06 -13.19
C ALA A 54 13.62 -20.87 -12.62
N GLN A 55 14.55 -21.76 -12.95
CA GLN A 55 15.95 -21.61 -12.57
C GLN A 55 16.56 -20.35 -13.21
N ILE A 56 16.35 -20.15 -14.51
CA ILE A 56 16.90 -18.99 -15.23
C ILE A 56 16.35 -17.66 -14.69
N ARG A 57 15.05 -17.59 -14.33
CA ARG A 57 14.50 -16.40 -13.64
C ARG A 57 15.27 -16.07 -12.39
N LYS A 58 15.52 -17.08 -11.56
CA LYS A 58 16.22 -16.92 -10.29
C LYS A 58 17.67 -16.48 -10.50
N GLU A 59 18.36 -17.03 -11.50
CA GLU A 59 19.72 -16.61 -11.86
C GLU A 59 19.74 -15.14 -12.28
N VAL A 60 18.87 -14.73 -13.20
CA VAL A 60 18.77 -13.34 -13.67
C VAL A 60 18.40 -12.39 -12.53
N GLU A 61 17.49 -12.77 -11.64
CA GLU A 61 17.10 -11.98 -10.46
C GLU A 61 18.26 -11.79 -9.46
N MET A 62 19.19 -12.74 -9.39
CA MET A 62 20.39 -12.63 -8.55
C MET A 62 21.54 -11.86 -9.24
N GLU A 63 21.64 -11.90 -10.57
CA GLU A 63 22.65 -11.20 -11.35
C GLU A 63 22.31 -9.71 -11.55
N THR A 64 21.02 -9.38 -11.63
CA THR A 64 20.55 -8.01 -11.83
C THR A 64 20.59 -7.22 -10.53
N VAL A 65 21.39 -6.15 -10.48
CA VAL A 65 21.53 -5.31 -9.29
C VAL A 65 20.68 -4.03 -9.36
N LYS A 66 20.17 -3.60 -8.21
CA LYS A 66 19.41 -2.37 -8.01
C LYS A 66 19.90 -1.65 -6.77
N LYS A 67 19.94 -0.31 -6.84
CA LYS A 67 20.33 0.55 -5.71
C LYS A 67 19.15 0.76 -4.76
N CYS A 68 19.36 0.49 -3.47
CA CYS A 68 18.36 0.75 -2.43
C CYS A 68 18.28 2.26 -2.13
N ARG A 69 17.06 2.82 -2.11
CA ARG A 69 16.83 4.25 -1.78
C ARG A 69 17.21 4.62 -0.34
N VAL A 70 17.22 3.66 0.58
CA VAL A 70 17.42 3.91 2.02
C VAL A 70 18.87 3.77 2.45
N CYS A 71 19.55 2.68 2.09
CA CYS A 71 20.97 2.49 2.43
C CYS A 71 21.93 2.91 1.32
N GLY A 72 21.46 3.11 0.08
CA GLY A 72 22.31 3.47 -1.04
C GLY A 72 23.15 2.33 -1.63
N GLU A 73 23.10 1.13 -1.05
CA GLU A 73 23.84 -0.04 -1.54
C GLU A 73 23.18 -0.65 -2.79
N GLU A 74 24.02 -1.12 -3.72
CA GLU A 74 23.61 -1.95 -4.84
C GLU A 74 23.45 -3.39 -4.37
N LYS A 75 22.27 -3.97 -4.60
CA LYS A 75 21.95 -5.34 -4.21
C LYS A 75 21.23 -6.06 -5.35
N PRO A 76 21.29 -7.39 -5.42
CA PRO A 76 20.49 -8.16 -6.36
C PRO A 76 19.00 -7.83 -6.28
N LEU A 77 18.25 -7.93 -7.38
CA LEU A 77 16.79 -7.77 -7.36
C LEU A 77 16.12 -8.72 -6.38
N GLY A 78 16.71 -9.91 -6.18
CA GLY A 78 16.28 -10.88 -5.17
C GLY A 78 16.31 -10.37 -3.72
N ASP A 79 17.00 -9.27 -3.43
CA ASP A 79 16.99 -8.60 -2.11
C ASP A 79 15.89 -7.55 -1.97
N PHE A 80 15.02 -7.40 -2.97
CA PHE A 80 13.89 -6.49 -2.97
C PHE A 80 12.57 -7.27 -2.96
N HIS A 81 11.50 -6.66 -2.45
CA HIS A 81 10.16 -7.27 -2.49
C HIS A 81 9.51 -7.04 -3.85
N ASN A 82 8.75 -8.02 -4.35
CA ASN A 82 8.00 -7.88 -5.59
C ASN A 82 6.88 -6.84 -5.43
N ASN A 83 6.82 -5.89 -6.34
CA ASN A 83 5.76 -4.90 -6.44
C ASN A 83 5.45 -4.63 -7.92
N LYS A 84 4.35 -5.22 -8.40
CA LYS A 84 3.89 -5.10 -9.79
C LYS A 84 3.54 -3.67 -10.22
N SER A 85 3.36 -2.76 -9.27
CA SER A 85 3.09 -1.34 -9.57
C SER A 85 4.36 -0.58 -9.94
N CYS A 86 5.55 -1.13 -9.65
CA CYS A 86 6.82 -0.55 -10.04
C CYS A 86 7.19 -0.97 -11.47
N LYS A 87 7.83 -0.06 -12.22
CA LYS A 87 8.24 -0.28 -13.62
C LYS A 87 9.10 -1.54 -13.82
N ASP A 88 9.88 -1.90 -12.82
CA ASP A 88 10.79 -3.05 -12.78
C ASP A 88 10.25 -4.22 -11.95
N GLY A 89 8.99 -4.15 -11.50
CA GLY A 89 8.34 -5.20 -10.72
C GLY A 89 8.85 -5.37 -9.28
N HIS A 90 9.76 -4.51 -8.80
CA HIS A 90 10.38 -4.63 -7.46
C HIS A 90 10.34 -3.31 -6.68
N GLU A 91 10.20 -3.37 -5.36
CA GLU A 91 10.29 -2.18 -4.51
C GLU A 91 11.66 -1.48 -4.64
N ASN A 92 11.72 -0.18 -4.30
CA ASN A 92 12.97 0.59 -4.29
C ASN A 92 13.73 0.51 -2.95
N ILE A 93 13.25 -0.31 -2.02
CA ILE A 93 13.80 -0.49 -0.68
C ILE A 93 14.14 -1.96 -0.50
N CYS A 94 15.39 -2.26 -0.11
CA CYS A 94 15.79 -3.64 0.13
C CYS A 94 15.07 -4.22 1.37
N LYS A 95 14.93 -5.55 1.40
CA LYS A 95 14.30 -6.32 2.48
C LYS A 95 14.87 -5.98 3.86
N ALA A 96 16.18 -5.79 3.96
CA ALA A 96 16.87 -5.41 5.20
C ALA A 96 16.42 -4.03 5.70
N CYS A 97 16.39 -3.01 4.82
CA CYS A 97 15.92 -1.68 5.18
C CYS A 97 14.43 -1.67 5.54
N LYS A 98 13.61 -2.41 4.78
CA LYS A 98 12.18 -2.54 5.08
C LYS A 98 11.93 -3.12 6.46
N THR A 99 12.69 -4.16 6.83
CA THR A 99 12.64 -4.79 8.16
C THR A 99 13.03 -3.80 9.25
N ARG A 100 14.13 -3.06 9.06
CA ARG A 100 14.59 -2.03 10.00
C ARG A 100 13.53 -0.95 10.24
N ILE A 101 13.01 -0.36 9.17
CA ILE A 101 11.96 0.67 9.23
C ILE A 101 10.69 0.13 9.92
N SER A 102 10.30 -1.11 9.61
CA SER A 102 9.12 -1.73 10.21
C SER A 102 9.28 -1.93 11.72
N ARG A 103 10.47 -2.34 12.17
CA ARG A 103 10.78 -2.48 13.61
C ARG A 103 10.75 -1.12 14.31
N GLU A 104 11.34 -0.09 13.71
CA GLU A 104 11.34 1.27 14.26
C GLU A 104 9.92 1.84 14.37
N ASN A 105 9.10 1.69 13.32
CA ASN A 105 7.72 2.13 13.33
C ASN A 105 6.89 1.40 14.39
N ARG A 106 7.09 0.09 14.58
CA ARG A 106 6.44 -0.67 15.65
C ARG A 106 6.84 -0.15 17.03
N ARG A 107 8.12 0.18 17.23
CA ARG A 107 8.61 0.79 18.48
C ARG A 107 7.95 2.15 18.73
N LYS A 108 8.01 3.07 17.75
CA LYS A 108 7.39 4.40 17.85
C LYS A 108 5.88 4.34 18.15
N LYS A 109 5.17 3.40 17.52
CA LYS A 109 3.74 3.18 17.78
C LYS A 109 3.48 2.70 19.22
N ARG A 110 4.31 1.81 19.76
CA ARG A 110 4.21 1.35 21.16
C ARG A 110 4.48 2.49 22.14
N GLU A 111 5.54 3.27 21.91
CA GLU A 111 5.88 4.45 22.73
C GLU A 111 4.79 5.52 22.66
N ALA A 112 4.16 5.72 21.50
CA ALA A 112 3.03 6.64 21.36
C ALA A 112 1.78 6.13 22.09
N ALA A 113 1.51 4.82 22.04
CA ALA A 113 0.40 4.21 22.78
C ALA A 113 0.59 4.33 24.30
N GLN A 114 1.80 4.02 24.80
CA GLN A 114 2.16 4.18 26.22
C GLN A 114 2.04 5.63 26.67
N ARG A 115 2.60 6.59 25.91
CA ARG A 115 2.43 8.02 26.22
C ARG A 115 0.97 8.46 26.17
N GLY A 116 0.15 7.86 25.30
CA GLY A 116 -1.29 8.09 25.26
C GLY A 116 -2.00 7.55 26.50
N GLU A 117 -1.55 6.41 27.02
CA GLU A 117 -2.07 5.79 28.24
C GLU A 117 -1.63 6.55 29.49
N GLU A 118 -0.36 6.96 29.59
CA GLU A 118 0.16 7.84 30.65
C GLU A 118 -0.56 9.19 30.67
N ARG A 119 -0.77 9.81 29.50
CA ARG A 119 -1.58 11.03 29.39
C ARG A 119 -3.02 10.82 29.86
N LYS A 120 -3.62 9.66 29.62
CA LYS A 120 -4.96 9.31 30.14
C LYS A 120 -4.96 9.04 31.65
N ALA A 121 -3.86 8.53 32.20
CA ALA A 121 -3.71 8.24 33.63
C ALA A 121 -3.42 9.49 34.47
N VAL A 122 -2.69 10.47 33.91
CA VAL A 122 -2.36 11.75 34.58
C VAL A 122 -3.53 12.74 34.53
N VAL A 123 -4.44 12.60 33.56
CA VAL A 123 -5.74 13.27 33.64
C VAL A 123 -6.55 12.49 34.68
N PRO A 124 -6.75 13.00 35.92
CA PRO A 124 -7.70 12.37 36.82
C PRO A 124 -9.01 12.30 36.05
N GLY A 125 -9.64 11.13 36.05
CA GLY A 125 -10.74 10.80 35.17
C GLY A 125 -11.61 12.03 34.94
N LYS A 126 -11.92 12.34 33.67
CA LYS A 126 -13.05 13.22 33.40
C LYS A 126 -14.26 12.57 34.06
N GLN A 127 -14.48 12.89 35.33
CA GLN A 127 -15.78 13.17 35.87
C GLN A 127 -16.39 14.05 34.78
N GLY A 128 -17.43 13.56 34.11
CA GLY A 128 -18.17 14.38 33.17
C GLY A 128 -18.36 15.73 33.84
N SER A 129 -17.86 16.78 33.20
CA SER A 129 -18.01 18.13 33.75
C SER A 129 -19.50 18.32 34.02
N PRO A 130 -19.93 18.56 35.27
CA PRO A 130 -21.33 18.90 35.50
C PRO A 130 -21.54 20.30 34.92
N GLY A 131 -22.28 20.40 33.82
CA GLY A 131 -22.92 21.64 33.39
C GLY A 131 -22.09 22.59 32.52
N GLY A 132 -21.65 22.12 31.34
CA GLY A 132 -21.08 23.03 30.31
C GLY A 132 -21.14 22.55 28.85
N ASP A 133 -21.37 21.26 28.59
CA ASP A 133 -21.43 20.67 27.24
C ASP A 133 -22.85 20.32 26.76
N ASP A 134 -23.82 20.25 27.68
CA ASP A 134 -25.24 20.02 27.38
C ASP A 134 -25.78 21.04 26.38
N GLY A 135 -25.37 22.31 26.45
CA GLY A 135 -25.83 23.36 25.54
C GLY A 135 -25.46 23.11 24.07
N LEU A 136 -24.20 22.75 23.81
CA LEU A 136 -23.74 22.43 22.46
C LEU A 136 -24.35 21.13 21.96
N ARG A 137 -24.44 20.11 22.82
CA ARG A 137 -25.04 18.83 22.46
C ARG A 137 -26.53 18.97 22.14
N ASN A 138 -27.27 19.71 22.97
CA ASN A 138 -28.68 20.04 22.74
C ASN A 138 -28.86 20.84 21.45
N LEU A 139 -27.98 21.79 21.15
CA LEU A 139 -28.02 22.53 19.88
C LEU A 139 -27.79 21.61 18.67
N ILE A 140 -26.81 20.71 18.75
CA ILE A 140 -26.52 19.72 17.69
C ILE A 140 -27.71 18.78 17.51
N ASP A 141 -28.29 18.27 18.60
CA ASP A 141 -29.42 17.35 18.56
C ASP A 141 -30.69 18.04 18.02
N ALA A 142 -30.96 19.28 18.42
CA ALA A 142 -32.07 20.08 17.87
C ALA A 142 -31.89 20.35 16.37
N HIS A 143 -30.67 20.69 15.95
CA HIS A 143 -30.38 20.92 14.54
C HIS A 143 -30.52 19.62 13.72
N TRP A 144 -30.05 18.50 14.28
CA TRP A 144 -30.24 17.19 13.66
C TRP A 144 -31.72 16.83 13.54
N ALA A 145 -32.55 17.07 14.56
CA ALA A 145 -33.98 16.79 14.50
C ALA A 145 -34.68 17.51 13.33
N TYR A 146 -34.30 18.77 13.07
CA TYR A 146 -34.77 19.50 11.89
C TYR A 146 -34.32 18.85 10.58
N ILE A 147 -33.02 18.55 10.45
CA ILE A 147 -32.47 17.91 9.24
C ILE A 147 -33.08 16.54 9.00
N GLU A 148 -33.24 15.73 10.05
CA GLU A 148 -33.88 14.43 9.97
C GLU A 148 -35.32 14.55 9.46
N SER A 149 -36.09 15.54 9.95
CA SER A 149 -37.45 15.78 9.45
C SER A 149 -37.48 16.11 7.95
N LEU A 150 -36.54 16.92 7.45
CA LEU A 150 -36.42 17.23 6.03
C LEU A 150 -36.05 15.99 5.21
N LEU A 151 -35.06 15.23 5.66
CA LEU A 151 -34.61 14.03 4.96
C LEU A 151 -35.71 12.98 4.84
N ARG A 152 -36.54 12.84 5.88
CA ARG A 152 -37.71 11.95 5.86
C ARG A 152 -38.77 12.40 4.86
N VAL A 153 -39.09 13.70 4.82
CA VAL A 153 -40.02 14.27 3.83
C VAL A 153 -39.54 14.02 2.39
N HIS A 154 -38.22 14.01 2.17
CA HIS A 154 -37.61 13.73 0.88
C HIS A 154 -37.28 12.24 0.63
N GLY A 155 -37.76 11.32 1.49
CA GLY A 155 -37.63 9.87 1.29
C GLY A 155 -36.22 9.30 1.45
N GLN A 156 -35.33 9.99 2.19
CA GLN A 156 -33.94 9.57 2.39
C GLN A 156 -33.74 8.76 3.68
N GLU A 157 -34.60 7.77 3.92
CA GLU A 157 -34.64 7.07 5.22
C GLU A 157 -33.53 6.02 5.40
N ASP A 158 -33.08 5.40 4.31
CA ASP A 158 -32.15 4.26 4.33
C ASP A 158 -30.75 4.61 4.89
N SER A 159 -30.39 5.89 4.87
CA SER A 159 -29.06 6.37 5.27
C SER A 159 -29.04 7.27 6.51
N LEU A 160 -30.18 7.46 7.18
CA LEU A 160 -30.31 8.44 8.26
C LEU A 160 -29.27 8.30 9.38
N ARG A 161 -29.01 7.07 9.83
CA ARG A 161 -28.04 6.81 10.90
C ARG A 161 -26.61 7.18 10.52
N LEU A 162 -26.22 6.91 9.27
CA LEU A 162 -24.88 7.24 8.77
C LEU A 162 -24.74 8.75 8.62
N ILE A 163 -25.76 9.41 8.07
CA ILE A 163 -25.80 10.87 7.91
C ILE A 163 -25.77 11.53 9.29
N GLU A 164 -26.55 11.04 10.26
CA GLU A 164 -26.58 11.54 11.64
C GLU A 164 -25.17 11.54 12.26
N TYR A 165 -24.49 10.41 12.21
CA TYR A 165 -23.17 10.25 12.81
C TYR A 165 -22.16 11.24 12.22
N HIS A 166 -22.08 11.32 10.88
CA HIS A 166 -21.15 12.21 10.21
C HIS A 166 -21.49 13.68 10.46
N TYR A 167 -22.77 14.02 10.44
CA TYR A 167 -23.26 15.37 10.67
C TYR A 167 -22.91 15.88 12.07
N LYS A 168 -23.33 15.14 13.11
CA LYS A 168 -23.10 15.54 14.51
C LYS A 168 -21.61 15.64 14.82
N THR A 169 -20.80 14.73 14.27
CA THR A 169 -19.33 14.75 14.45
C THR A 169 -18.70 15.96 13.78
N ALA A 170 -19.09 16.29 12.54
CA ALA A 170 -18.58 17.44 11.82
C ALA A 170 -18.96 18.77 12.49
N PHE A 171 -20.21 18.90 12.94
CA PHE A 171 -20.69 20.09 13.65
C PHE A 171 -19.90 20.32 14.94
N ALA A 172 -19.76 19.27 15.77
CA ALA A 172 -19.00 19.36 17.02
C ALA A 172 -17.53 19.72 16.79
N HIS A 173 -16.93 19.23 15.71
CA HIS A 173 -15.55 19.55 15.35
C HIS A 173 -15.41 21.00 14.88
N GLY A 174 -16.27 21.47 13.98
CA GLY A 174 -16.26 22.85 13.49
C GLY A 174 -16.49 23.88 14.60
N TRP A 175 -17.40 23.58 15.54
CA TRP A 175 -17.64 24.45 16.70
C TRP A 175 -16.41 24.62 17.59
N LYS A 176 -15.66 23.53 17.82
CA LYS A 176 -14.42 23.59 18.63
C LYS A 176 -13.38 24.49 17.99
N HIS A 177 -13.14 24.35 16.69
CA HIS A 177 -12.22 25.23 15.95
C HIS A 177 -12.63 26.69 16.04
N ALA A 178 -13.92 27.00 15.83
CA ALA A 178 -14.41 28.37 15.90
C ALA A 178 -14.21 29.01 17.29
N MET A 179 -14.30 28.24 18.37
CA MET A 179 -14.08 28.73 19.72
C MET A 179 -12.58 28.86 20.06
N GLU A 180 -11.75 27.91 19.62
CA GLU A 180 -10.28 27.97 19.76
C GLU A 180 -9.70 29.18 19.00
N GLU A 181 -10.20 29.47 17.79
CA GLU A 181 -9.81 30.67 17.03
C GLU A 181 -10.26 31.97 17.71
N LYS A 182 -11.43 31.97 18.33
CA LYS A 182 -11.95 33.14 19.07
C LYS A 182 -11.13 33.45 20.32
N GLU A 183 -10.58 32.44 20.99
CA GLU A 183 -9.70 32.62 22.15
C GLU A 183 -8.29 33.09 21.78
N LEU A 184 -7.82 32.84 20.56
CA LEU A 184 -6.51 33.31 20.07
C LEU A 184 -6.51 34.79 19.61
N VAL A 185 -7.69 35.35 19.36
CA VAL A 185 -7.88 36.72 18.83
C VAL A 185 -8.40 37.68 19.91
N SER A 186 -8.67 37.19 21.13
CA SER A 186 -9.17 37.96 22.27
C SER A 186 -8.10 38.23 23.32
#